data_AF-A0A352SBY5-F1
#
_entry.id   AF-A0A352SBY5-F1
#
_cell.length_a   1.000
_cell.length_b   1.000
_cell.length_c   1.000
_cell.angle_alpha   90.00
_cell.angle_beta   90.00
_cell.angle_gamma   90.00
#
_symmetry.space_group_name_H-M   'P 1'
#
loop_
_entity.id
_entity.type
_entity.pdbx_description
1 polymer ?
#
loop_
_entity_poly.entity_id
_entity_poly.type
_entity_poly.pdbx_seq_one_letter_code
_entity_poly.pdbx_strand_id
1 'polypeptide(L)' 'MSVKISRQAYAEMFGPTTGDRLRLADTGLVIEVERDFTIYGEEVKFGGGKVIRDGMGQ' A
#
# COMPACT_ATOMS: atom_id res chain seq x y z
N MET A 1 6.22 11.24 16.79
CA MET A 1 6.79 11.85 15.57
C MET A 1 6.00 11.32 14.39
N SER A 2 5.54 12.18 13.47
CA SER A 2 4.96 11.71 12.21
C SER A 2 6.08 11.48 11.20
N VAL A 3 6.18 10.26 10.68
CA VAL A 3 7.08 9.95 9.56
C VAL A 3 6.29 10.22 8.28
N LYS A 4 6.87 11.00 7.38
CA LYS A 4 6.31 11.23 6.04
C LYS A 4 6.97 10.29 5.06
N ILE A 5 6.17 9.71 4.18
CA ILE A 5 6.62 8.91 3.05
C ILE A 5 6.11 9.52 1.75
N SER A 6 6.91 9.43 0.68
CA SER A 6 6.43 9.85 -0.64
C SER A 6 5.41 8.84 -1.16
N ARG A 7 4.44 9.33 -1.95
CA ARG A 7 3.39 8.48 -2.52
C ARG A 7 3.94 7.36 -3.41
N GLN A 8 4.99 7.66 -4.18
CA GLN A 8 5.69 6.68 -5.00
C GLN A 8 6.32 5.56 -4.15
N ALA A 9 7.09 5.90 -3.10
CA ALA A 9 7.71 4.90 -2.26
C ALA A 9 6.69 4.05 -1.49
N TYR A 10 5.56 4.64 -1.11
CA TYR A 10 4.43 3.90 -0.55
C TYR A 10 3.89 2.88 -1.55
N ALA A 11 3.58 3.32 -2.77
CA ALA A 11 3.05 2.47 -3.83
C ALA A 11 3.99 1.31 -4.21
N GLU A 12 5.30 1.54 -4.21
CA GLU A 12 6.31 0.50 -4.45
C GLU A 12 6.36 -0.56 -3.33
N MET A 13 6.00 -0.20 -2.09
CA MET A 13 6.06 -1.11 -0.94
C MET A 13 4.76 -1.85 -0.64
N PHE A 14 3.63 -1.17 -0.81
CA PHE A 14 2.32 -1.63 -0.35
C PHE A 14 1.25 -1.62 -1.46
N GLY A 15 1.57 -1.04 -2.62
CA GLY A 15 0.61 -0.83 -3.70
C GLY A 15 -0.08 0.54 -3.63
N PRO A 16 -0.86 0.86 -4.68
CA PRO A 16 -1.59 2.12 -4.78
C PRO A 16 -2.65 2.26 -3.66
N THR A 17 -2.94 3.51 -3.28
CA THR A 17 -3.99 3.82 -2.28
C THR A 17 -5.01 4.82 -2.85
N THR A 18 -6.02 5.21 -2.06
CA THR A 18 -7.17 6.04 -2.47
C THR A 18 -6.74 7.24 -3.32
N GLY A 19 -7.29 7.36 -4.54
CA GLY A 19 -7.00 8.41 -5.52
C GLY A 19 -5.78 8.15 -6.42
N ASP A 20 -5.04 7.05 -6.22
CA ASP A 20 -4.10 6.57 -7.23
C ASP A 20 -4.85 5.99 -8.43
N ARG A 21 -4.28 6.19 -9.63
CA ARG A 21 -4.84 5.68 -10.88
C ARG A 21 -3.89 4.69 -11.54
N LEU A 22 -4.45 3.61 -12.05
CA LEU A 22 -3.71 2.53 -12.68
C LEU A 22 -4.25 2.26 -14.08
N ARG A 23 -3.34 2.06 -15.02
CA ARG A 23 -3.66 1.54 -16.33
C ARG A 23 -3.80 0.01 -16.24
N LEU A 24 -4.88 -0.52 -16.78
CA LEU A 24 -5.08 -1.98 -16.84
C LEU A 24 -4.23 -2.56 -17.97
N ALA A 25 -3.02 -3.01 -17.62
CA ALA A 25 -2.04 -3.58 -18.55
C ALA A 25 -1.83 -2.67 -19.78
N ASP A 26 -1.87 -3.25 -20.98
CA ASP A 26 -1.69 -2.60 -22.27
C ASP A 26 -3.00 -2.01 -22.85
N THR A 27 -4.13 -2.13 -22.14
CA THR A 27 -5.43 -1.61 -22.58
C THR A 27 -5.51 -0.08 -22.54
N GLY A 28 -6.57 0.51 -23.08
CA GLY A 28 -6.87 1.95 -22.92
C GLY A 28 -7.56 2.32 -21.60
N LEU A 29 -7.75 1.37 -20.68
CA LEU A 29 -8.54 1.58 -19.47
C LEU A 29 -7.67 2.08 -18.31
N VAL A 30 -8.18 3.09 -17.61
CA VAL A 30 -7.59 3.63 -16.37
C VAL A 30 -8.63 3.53 -15.26
N ILE A 31 -8.25 2.92 -14.14
CA ILE A 31 -9.08 2.78 -12.94
C ILE A 31 -8.51 3.63 -11.80
N GLU A 32 -9.35 4.01 -10.84
CA GLU A 32 -8.97 4.73 -9.64
C GLU A 32 -9.26 3.88 -8.39
N VAL A 33 -8.37 3.92 -7.41
CA VAL A 33 -8.64 3.34 -6.10
C VAL A 33 -9.62 4.25 -5.37
N GLU A 34 -10.87 3.82 -5.20
CA GLU A 34 -11.92 4.67 -4.60
C GLU A 34 -11.84 4.72 -3.08
N ARG A 35 -11.42 3.62 -2.44
CA ARG A 35 -11.38 3.46 -0.99
C ARG A 35 -10.22 2.55 -0.58
N ASP A 36 -9.56 2.93 0.50
CA ASP A 36 -8.57 2.14 1.20
C ASP A 36 -9.03 2.00 2.66
N PHE A 37 -9.02 0.77 3.16
CA PHE A 37 -9.44 0.44 4.53
C PHE A 37 -8.25 0.25 5.48
N THR A 38 -7.04 0.51 5.01
CA THR A 38 -5.80 0.47 5.77
C THR A 38 -5.69 1.65 6.74
N ILE A 39 -5.03 1.40 7.87
CA ILE A 39 -4.49 2.47 8.73
C ILE A 39 -3.02 2.67 8.33
N TYR A 40 -2.67 3.85 7.83
CA TYR A 40 -1.32 4.09 7.32
C TYR A 40 -0.25 3.96 8.41
N GLY A 41 0.73 3.09 8.17
CA GLY A 41 1.76 2.70 9.13
C GLY A 41 1.52 1.33 9.79
N GLU A 42 0.31 0.78 9.68
CA GLU A 42 -0.07 -0.55 10.20
C GLU A 42 -0.34 -1.55 9.06
N GLU A 43 0.28 -1.34 7.90
CA GLU A 43 0.13 -2.23 6.75
C GLU A 43 0.64 -3.65 7.06
N VAL A 44 -0.17 -4.64 6.70
CA VAL A 44 0.19 -6.03 6.86
C VAL A 44 1.18 -6.45 5.77
N LYS A 45 2.43 -6.71 6.17
CA LYS A 45 3.48 -7.19 5.26
C LYS A 45 4.15 -8.44 5.81
N PHE A 46 4.17 -9.48 4.98
CA PHE A 46 4.91 -10.72 5.25
C PHE A 46 6.38 -10.61 4.80
N GLY A 47 7.26 -11.33 5.49
CA GLY A 47 8.69 -11.44 5.15
C GLY A 47 9.59 -11.34 6.37
N GLY A 48 10.87 -11.69 6.20
CA GLY A 48 11.86 -11.62 7.27
C GLY A 48 11.94 -10.21 7.88
N GLY A 49 11.69 -10.10 9.19
CA GLY A 49 11.72 -8.83 9.92
C GLY A 49 10.57 -7.87 9.59
N LYS A 50 9.45 -8.36 9.02
CA LYS A 50 8.26 -7.58 8.68
C LYS A 50 7.14 -7.77 9.72
N VAL A 51 5.94 -7.27 9.40
CA VAL A 51 4.82 -7.09 10.34
C VAL A 51 4.17 -8.42 10.75
N ILE A 52 4.00 -9.35 9.81
CA ILE A 52 3.42 -10.67 10.12
C ILE A 52 4.50 -11.54 10.77
N ARG A 53 4.46 -11.62 12.10
CA ARG A 53 5.31 -12.46 12.95
C ARG A 53 4.66 -12.63 14.32
N ASP A 54 5.08 -13.65 15.05
CA ASP A 54 4.56 -13.96 16.38
C ASP A 54 4.64 -12.76 17.34
N GLY A 55 3.56 -12.52 18.08
CA GLY A 55 3.40 -11.37 18.98
C GLY A 55 3.18 -10.01 18.29
N MET A 56 2.96 -9.98 16.97
CA MET A 56 2.67 -8.75 16.21
C MET A 56 1.40 -8.91 15.36
N GLY A 57 1.51 -8.93 14.03
CA GLY A 57 0.35 -8.96 13.12
C GLY A 57 -0.07 -10.34 12.62
N GLN A 58 0.06 -11.40 13.43
CA GLN A 58 -0.33 -12.78 13.09
C GLN A 58 -1.67 -13.16 13.72
#